data_AF-A0A926A753-F1
#
_entry.id   AF-A0A926A753-F1
#
_cell.length_a   1.000
_cell.length_b   1.000
_cell.length_c   1.000
_cell.angle_alpha   90.00
_cell.angle_beta   90.00
_cell.angle_gamma   90.00
#
_symmetry.space_group_name_H-M   'P 1'
#
loop_
_entity.id
_entity.type
_entity.pdbx_description
1 polymer ?
#
loop_
_entity_poly.entity_id
_entity_poly.type
_entity_poly.pdbx_seq_one_letter_code
_entity_poly.pdbx_strand_id
1 'polypeptide(L)' 'MVVDCESGPVRLGLAARIAAAAGAEVVGIGELSADGVSGIVRARRAA' A
#
# COMPACT_ATOMS: atom_id res chain seq x y z
N MET A 1 -4.78 1.25 -5.82
CA MET A 1 -4.32 0.50 -4.63
C MET A 1 -3.88 1.50 -3.57
N VAL A 2 -4.26 1.26 -2.32
CA VAL A 2 -3.83 1.99 -1.12
C VAL A 2 -3.04 1.02 -0.25
N VAL A 3 -1.91 1.47 0.30
CA VAL A 3 -1.11 0.65 1.20
C VAL A 3 -1.44 1.03 2.64
N ASP A 4 -1.80 0.05 3.45
CA ASP A 4 -1.92 0.19 4.89
C ASP A 4 -0.55 0.01 5.54
N CYS A 5 0.05 1.13 5.94
CA CYS A 5 1.33 1.16 6.65
C CYS A 5 1.18 1.05 8.17
N GLU A 6 -0.04 0.99 8.69
CA GLU A 6 -0.28 0.95 10.13
C GLU A 6 0.18 -0.39 10.71
N SER A 7 1.03 -0.32 11.73
CA SER A 7 1.68 -1.49 12.34
C SER A 7 1.53 -1.45 13.87
N GLY A 8 1.34 -2.61 14.49
CA GLY A 8 1.20 -2.74 15.94
C GLY A 8 -0.25 -2.70 16.45
N PRO A 9 -0.44 -2.63 17.78
CA PRO A 9 -1.75 -2.85 18.41
C PRO A 9 -2.75 -1.69 18.21
N VAL A 10 -2.27 -0.51 17.84
CA VAL A 10 -3.12 0.67 17.59
C VAL A 10 -3.21 0.92 16.10
N ARG A 11 -4.44 1.01 15.61
CA ARG A 11 -4.79 1.21 14.19
C ARG A 11 -5.89 2.26 14.12
N LEU A 12 -5.68 3.31 13.33
CA LEU A 12 -6.57 4.42 13.00
C LEU A 12 -7.52 4.06 11.85
N GLY A 13 -7.17 3.10 11.00
CA GLY A 13 -8.03 2.58 9.94
C GLY A 13 -8.20 3.55 8.77
N LEU A 14 -7.24 4.46 8.55
CA LEU A 14 -7.36 5.50 7.54
C LEU A 14 -7.23 4.94 6.12
N ALA A 15 -6.32 3.97 5.93
CA ALA A 15 -6.08 3.34 4.64
C ALA A 15 -7.36 2.73 4.04
N ALA A 16 -8.13 2.02 4.87
CA ALA A 16 -9.41 1.44 4.45
C ALA A 16 -10.44 2.50 4.01
N ARG A 17 -10.51 3.63 4.73
CA ARG A 17 -11.42 4.73 4.40
C ARG A 17 -11.06 5.42 3.10
N ILE A 18 -9.77 5.67 2.87
CA ILE A 18 -9.28 6.27 1.62
C ILE A 18 -9.55 5.32 0.45
N ALA A 19 -9.27 4.03 0.61
CA ALA A 19 -9.47 3.04 -0.43
C ALA A 19 -10.93 2.91 -0.84
N ALA A 20 -11.85 2.89 0.13
CA ALA A 20 -13.29 2.90 -0.13
C ALA A 20 -13.71 4.16 -0.92
N ALA A 21 -13.23 5.34 -0.53
CA ALA A 21 -13.53 6.58 -1.25
C ALA A 21 -12.95 6.62 -2.67
N ALA A 22 -11.82 5.95 -2.91
CA ALA A 22 -11.14 5.90 -4.20
C ALA A 22 -11.56 4.69 -5.08
N GLY A 23 -12.42 3.79 -4.60
CA GLY A 23 -12.73 2.53 -5.29
C GLY A 23 -11.49 1.65 -5.50
N ALA A 24 -10.53 1.71 -4.57
CA ALA A 24 -9.23 1.06 -4.68
C ALA A 24 -9.12 -0.13 -3.72
N GLU A 25 -8.27 -1.09 -4.08
CA GLU A 25 -7.84 -2.18 -3.19
C GLU A 25 -6.95 -1.67 -2.04
N VAL A 26 -7.08 -2.26 -0.84
CA VAL A 26 -6.18 -2.05 0.31
C VAL A 26 -5.22 -3.22 0.43
N VAL A 27 -3.93 -2.96 0.58
CA VAL A 27 -2.89 -3.97 0.79
C VAL A 27 -2.10 -3.61 2.04
N GLY A 28 -1.83 -4.58 2.93
CA GLY A 28 -1.00 -4.35 4.12
C GLY A 28 0.49 -4.22 3.79
N ILE A 29 1.23 -3.40 4.54
CA ILE A 29 2.67 -3.23 4.29
C ILE A 29 3.48 -4.53 4.44
N GLY A 30 3.05 -5.45 5.30
CA GLY A 30 3.66 -6.78 5.46
C GLY A 30 3.34 -7.76 4.32
N GLU A 31 2.33 -7.48 3.52
CA GLU A 31 1.93 -8.30 2.37
C GLU A 31 2.65 -7.87 1.08
N LEU A 32 3.38 -6.75 1.10
CA LEU A 32 4.17 -6.28 -0.02
C LEU A 32 5.45 -7.11 -0.20
N SER A 33 5.59 -7.73 -1.37
CA SER A 33 6.86 -8.34 -1.78
C SER A 33 7.90 -7.26 -2.13
N ALA A 34 9.11 -7.38 -1.58
CA ALA A 34 10.23 -6.51 -1.88
C ALA A 34 10.57 -6.49 -3.39
N ASP A 35 10.44 -7.63 -4.06
CA ASP A 35 10.69 -7.74 -5.50
C ASP A 35 9.63 -6.97 -6.31
N GLY A 36 8.36 -7.10 -5.92
CA GLY A 36 7.26 -6.37 -6.55
C GLY A 36 7.40 -4.85 -6.40
N VAL A 37 7.72 -4.39 -5.19
CA VAL A 37 7.95 -2.95 -4.90
C VAL A 37 9.17 -2.43 -5.67
N SER A 38 10.28 -3.19 -5.67
CA SER A 38 11.50 -2.81 -6.37
C SER A 38 11.26 -2.71 -7.88
N GLY A 39 10.49 -3.62 -8.46
CA GLY A 39 10.09 -3.59 -9.87
C GLY A 39 9.35 -2.32 -10.26
N ILE A 40 8.35 -1.90 -9.46
CA ILE A 40 7.59 -0.66 -9.69
C ILE A 40 8.50 0.58 -9.63
N VAL A 41 9.38 0.66 -8.61
CA VAL A 41 10.30 1.79 -8.44
C VAL A 41 11.25 1.92 -9.63
N ARG A 42 11.79 0.80 -10.12
CA ARG A 42 12.68 0.80 -11.30
C ARG A 42 11.95 1.23 -12.56
N ALA A 43 10.73 0.72 -12.79
CA ALA A 43 9.90 1.10 -13.93
C ALA A 43 9.58 2.61 -13.94
N ARG A 44 9.28 3.19 -12.76
CA ARG A 44 9.01 4.63 -12.64
C ARG A 44 10.23 5.52 -12.82
N ARG A 45 11.43 5.05 -12.46
CA ARG A 45 12.68 5.80 -12.67
C ARG A 45 13.12 5.82 -14.14
N ALA A 46 12.74 4.80 -14.90
CA ALA A 46 13.10 4.67 -16.31
C ALA A 46 12.16 5.41 -17.28
N ALA A 47 11.04 5.95 -16.76
CA ALA A 47 10.07 6.78 -17.48
C ALA A 47 10.38 8.26 -17.26
#